data_AF-A0A0A9ZI01-F1
#
_entry.id   AF-A0A0A9ZI01-F1
#
_cell.length_a   1.000
_cell.length_b   1.000
_cell.length_c   1.000
_cell.angle_alpha   90.00
_cell.angle_beta   90.00
_cell.angle_gamma   90.00
#
_symmetry.space_group_name_H-M   'P 1'
#
loop_
_entity.id
_entity.type
_entity.pdbx_description
1 polymer ?
#
loop_
_entity_poly.entity_id
_entity_poly.type
_entity_poly.pdbx_seq_one_letter_code
_entity_poly.pdbx_strand_id
1 'polypeptide(L)'
;KVAVLFSGGLDSTILAVLADRITVGETELNEHIHHIADLIHPLNSVLDESLGCALWFAARGKGLLNHVCYESPARVVLVGMGADELFGGYSRHAKVFNQTGSWSELGDMLHKEVQNIGSRNMGRDNRVILDHGRMMRAPFLDETVVSFVNKLPPWVRCNPGSDLPRGVGDKTLLRLLAFTLGLRETAVQPKRALQFGSRIANSKQKGHEISTKLAEKPIKSE
;
A
#
# COMPACT_ATOMS: atom_id res chain seq x y z
N LYS A 1 -13.52 -16.78 -6.14
CA LYS A 1 -12.18 -16.58 -6.75
C LYS A 1 -11.68 -15.19 -6.34
N VAL A 2 -10.78 -15.12 -5.37
CA VAL A 2 -10.27 -13.87 -4.76
C VAL A 2 -8.79 -13.76 -5.12
N ALA A 3 -8.35 -12.61 -5.63
CA ALA A 3 -6.94 -12.29 -5.79
C ALA A 3 -6.50 -11.47 -4.58
N VAL A 4 -5.35 -11.81 -4.02
CA VAL A 4 -4.83 -11.17 -2.81
C VAL A 4 -3.65 -10.29 -3.19
N LEU A 5 -3.77 -9.00 -2.90
CA LEU A 5 -2.81 -7.97 -3.23
C LEU A 5 -2.28 -7.35 -1.92
N PHE A 6 -1.35 -8.05 -1.27
CA PHE A 6 -0.72 -7.48 -0.08
C PHE A 6 0.24 -6.38 -0.52
N SER A 7 -0.20 -5.13 -0.41
CA SER A 7 0.68 -3.98 -0.59
C SER A 7 0.98 -3.24 0.73
N GLY A 8 0.66 -3.84 1.89
CA GLY A 8 0.80 -3.14 3.17
C GLY A 8 0.62 -3.94 4.47
N GLY A 9 0.06 -5.17 4.45
CA GLY A 9 -0.24 -5.92 5.68
C GLY A 9 1.00 -6.25 6.52
N LEU A 10 1.91 -7.03 5.97
CA LEU A 10 3.16 -7.44 6.61
C LEU A 10 4.33 -7.41 5.64
N ASP A 11 4.03 -7.68 4.37
CA ASP A 11 4.99 -7.75 3.31
C ASP A 11 4.29 -7.45 1.97
N SER A 12 4.99 -6.79 1.06
CA SER A 12 4.53 -6.61 -0.33
C SER A 12 4.96 -7.75 -1.26
N THR A 13 5.64 -8.77 -0.74
CA THR A 13 6.23 -9.84 -1.56
C THR A 13 5.22 -10.87 -2.08
N ILE A 14 4.00 -11.00 -1.53
CA ILE A 14 2.97 -11.86 -2.18
C ILE A 14 2.54 -11.28 -3.54
N LEU A 15 2.59 -9.95 -3.66
CA LEU A 15 2.48 -9.28 -4.96
C LEU A 15 3.65 -9.67 -5.87
N ALA A 16 4.87 -9.83 -5.34
CA ALA A 16 6.05 -10.22 -6.11
C ALA A 16 6.12 -11.73 -6.45
N VAL A 17 5.48 -12.61 -5.68
CA VAL A 17 5.44 -14.06 -5.94
C VAL A 17 4.34 -14.42 -6.93
N LEU A 18 3.20 -13.71 -6.92
CA LEU A 18 2.19 -13.81 -7.98
C LEU A 18 2.54 -12.94 -9.20
N ALA A 19 3.37 -11.92 -9.02
CA ALA A 19 3.94 -11.11 -10.07
C ALA A 19 5.46 -11.23 -10.11
N ASP A 20 5.94 -12.40 -10.55
CA ASP A 20 7.36 -12.63 -10.86
C ASP A 20 7.89 -11.79 -12.04
N ARG A 21 7.22 -10.67 -12.35
CA ARG A 21 7.68 -9.40 -12.95
C ARG A 21 6.46 -8.55 -13.34
N ILE A 22 5.86 -7.79 -12.42
CA ILE A 22 5.31 -6.47 -12.82
C ILE A 22 6.54 -5.57 -13.02
N THR A 23 7.32 -5.85 -14.05
CA THR A 23 8.23 -4.85 -14.61
C THR A 23 7.41 -4.22 -15.71
N VAL A 24 6.57 -3.24 -15.36
CA VAL A 24 5.92 -2.42 -16.37
C VAL A 24 7.04 -1.71 -17.10
N GLY A 25 7.18 -1.98 -18.40
CA GLY A 25 8.13 -1.25 -19.22
C GLY A 25 7.74 0.23 -19.24
N GLU A 26 8.73 1.13 -19.30
CA GLU A 26 8.45 2.57 -19.38
C GLU A 26 7.52 2.90 -20.56
N THR A 27 7.63 2.16 -21.66
CA THR A 27 6.72 2.24 -22.81
C THR A 27 5.27 1.92 -22.45
N GLU A 28 5.01 0.79 -21.80
CA GLU A 28 3.65 0.37 -21.40
C GLU A 28 3.05 1.35 -20.38
N LEU A 29 3.87 1.87 -19.47
CA LEU A 29 3.43 2.91 -18.53
C LEU A 29 3.00 4.18 -19.28
N ASN A 30 3.81 4.65 -20.23
CA ASN A 30 3.53 5.87 -20.99
C ASN A 30 2.29 5.71 -21.90
N GLU A 31 2.00 4.51 -22.40
CA GLU A 31 0.77 4.24 -23.17
C GLU A 31 -0.51 4.43 -22.34
N HIS A 32 -0.46 4.10 -21.05
CA HIS A 32 -1.63 4.13 -20.17
C HIS A 32 -1.68 5.33 -19.22
N ILE A 33 -0.61 6.13 -19.13
CA ILE A 33 -0.47 7.14 -18.08
C ILE A 33 -1.59 8.18 -18.09
N HIS A 34 -2.07 8.62 -19.25
CA HIS A 34 -3.14 9.62 -19.33
C HIS A 34 -4.47 9.06 -18.82
N HIS A 35 -4.81 7.81 -19.16
CA HIS A 35 -6.01 7.15 -18.63
C HIS A 35 -5.90 6.96 -17.11
N ILE A 36 -4.74 6.51 -16.63
CA ILE A 36 -4.50 6.35 -15.20
C ILE A 36 -4.57 7.71 -14.48
N ALA A 37 -4.11 8.79 -15.10
CA ALA A 37 -4.18 10.14 -14.54
C ALA A 37 -5.63 10.60 -14.31
N ASP A 38 -6.53 10.31 -15.26
CA ASP A 38 -7.98 10.58 -15.11
C ASP A 38 -8.57 9.82 -13.91
N LEU A 39 -8.13 8.58 -13.67
CA LEU A 39 -8.55 7.78 -12.51
C LEU A 39 -7.97 8.28 -11.18
N ILE A 40 -6.77 8.87 -11.20
CA ILE A 40 -6.09 9.39 -10.00
C ILE A 40 -6.67 10.75 -9.56
N HIS A 41 -7.14 11.57 -10.51
CA HIS A 41 -7.72 12.89 -10.27
C HIS A 41 -8.73 12.91 -9.09
N PRO A 42 -8.70 13.90 -8.19
CA PRO A 42 -8.00 15.19 -8.26
C PRO A 42 -6.57 15.17 -7.69
N LEU A 43 -6.07 14.01 -7.28
CA LEU A 43 -4.72 13.90 -6.74
C LEU A 43 -3.68 14.10 -7.85
N ASN A 44 -2.56 14.74 -7.53
CA ASN A 44 -1.59 15.19 -8.53
C ASN A 44 -0.13 15.04 -8.09
N SER A 45 0.15 14.35 -6.98
CA SER A 45 1.53 14.18 -6.51
C SER A 45 2.25 13.02 -7.20
N VAL A 46 3.58 13.03 -7.19
CA VAL A 46 4.41 11.90 -7.63
C VAL A 46 4.09 10.62 -6.84
N LEU A 47 3.77 10.75 -5.55
CA LEU A 47 3.35 9.60 -4.74
C LEU A 47 2.04 9.01 -5.27
N ASP A 48 1.07 9.86 -5.60
CA ASP A 48 -0.22 9.44 -6.14
C ASP A 48 -0.09 8.75 -7.50
N GLU A 49 0.75 9.31 -8.39
CA GLU A 49 1.11 8.68 -9.66
C GLU A 49 1.65 7.27 -9.43
N SER A 50 2.69 7.16 -8.60
CA SER A 50 3.41 5.89 -8.41
C SER A 50 2.55 4.81 -7.73
N LEU A 51 1.72 5.17 -6.76
CA LEU A 51 0.79 4.25 -6.10
C LEU A 51 -0.37 3.86 -7.02
N GLY A 52 -0.98 4.84 -7.70
CA GLY A 52 -2.09 4.61 -8.61
C GLY A 52 -1.70 3.71 -9.77
N CYS A 53 -0.56 3.99 -10.41
CA CYS A 53 -0.03 3.13 -11.48
C CYS A 53 0.27 1.72 -10.98
N ALA A 54 0.93 1.58 -9.83
CA ALA A 54 1.25 0.27 -9.27
C ALA A 54 0.00 -0.56 -8.99
N LEU A 55 -1.04 0.06 -8.41
CA LEU A 55 -2.31 -0.60 -8.14
C LEU A 55 -3.07 -0.93 -9.43
N TRP A 56 -3.11 -0.03 -10.40
CA TRP A 56 -3.78 -0.25 -11.68
C TRP A 56 -3.20 -1.48 -12.40
N PHE A 57 -1.88 -1.49 -12.63
CA PHE A 57 -1.21 -2.62 -13.29
C PHE A 57 -1.35 -3.93 -12.52
N ALA A 58 -1.31 -3.88 -11.19
CA ALA A 58 -1.50 -5.07 -10.38
C ALA A 58 -2.96 -5.56 -10.42
N ALA A 59 -3.93 -4.64 -10.44
CA ALA A 59 -5.36 -4.94 -10.53
C ALA A 59 -5.78 -5.48 -11.90
N ARG A 60 -5.00 -5.26 -12.98
CA ARG A 60 -5.18 -5.97 -14.25
C ARG A 60 -5.10 -7.49 -14.09
N GLY A 61 -4.26 -7.97 -13.15
CA GLY A 61 -4.01 -9.39 -12.88
C GLY A 61 -3.66 -10.22 -14.11
N LYS A 62 -2.92 -9.61 -15.04
CA LYS A 62 -2.25 -10.29 -16.14
C LYS A 62 -0.77 -10.36 -15.80
N GLY A 63 -0.16 -11.52 -16.00
CA GLY A 63 1.25 -11.75 -15.71
C GLY A 63 1.73 -13.11 -16.21
N LEU A 64 2.85 -13.57 -15.68
CA LEU A 64 3.40 -14.89 -15.95
C LEU A 64 3.24 -15.79 -14.72
N LEU A 65 2.66 -16.97 -14.91
CA LEU A 65 2.62 -18.04 -13.92
C LEU A 65 3.42 -19.22 -14.47
N ASN A 66 4.51 -19.61 -13.81
CA ASN A 66 5.43 -20.63 -14.31
C ASN A 66 5.89 -20.37 -15.76
N HIS A 67 6.25 -19.12 -16.07
CA HIS A 67 6.62 -18.64 -17.41
C HIS A 67 5.52 -18.70 -18.49
N VAL A 68 4.26 -18.95 -18.11
CA VAL A 68 3.11 -18.95 -19.03
C VAL A 68 2.24 -17.73 -18.78
N CYS A 69 1.77 -17.08 -19.84
CA CYS A 69 0.82 -15.98 -19.74
C CYS A 69 -0.44 -16.42 -18.99
N TYR A 70 -0.76 -15.69 -17.92
CA TYR A 70 -1.89 -15.96 -17.06
C TYR A 70 -2.68 -14.70 -16.81
N GLU A 71 -4.00 -14.84 -16.87
CA GLU A 71 -4.95 -13.81 -16.46
C GLU A 71 -5.80 -14.35 -15.32
N SER A 72 -5.80 -13.62 -14.20
CA SER A 72 -6.55 -14.00 -13.02
C SER A 72 -8.06 -13.85 -13.26
N PRO A 73 -8.86 -14.90 -13.04
CA PRO A 73 -10.32 -14.83 -13.12
C PRO A 73 -10.93 -14.18 -11.86
N ALA A 74 -10.12 -13.69 -10.93
CA ALA A 74 -10.60 -13.10 -9.69
C ALA A 74 -11.29 -11.76 -9.95
N ARG A 75 -12.46 -11.58 -9.34
CA ARG A 75 -13.24 -10.33 -9.39
C ARG A 75 -13.05 -9.45 -8.16
N VAL A 76 -12.36 -9.95 -7.14
CA VAL A 76 -12.10 -9.27 -5.89
C VAL A 76 -10.60 -9.19 -5.67
N VAL A 77 -10.13 -8.00 -5.29
CA VAL A 77 -8.74 -7.70 -4.94
C VAL A 77 -8.71 -7.34 -3.46
N LEU A 78 -8.08 -8.19 -2.63
CA LEU A 78 -7.83 -7.85 -1.23
C LEU A 78 -6.60 -6.95 -1.13
N VAL A 79 -6.72 -5.79 -0.51
CA VAL A 79 -5.61 -4.84 -0.32
C VAL A 79 -5.21 -4.75 1.16
N GLY A 80 -3.92 -4.56 1.41
CA GLY A 80 -3.36 -4.43 2.76
C GLY A 80 -3.46 -3.03 3.38
N MET A 81 -4.32 -2.17 2.82
CA MET A 81 -4.49 -0.77 3.24
C MET A 81 -5.07 -0.71 4.66
N GLY A 82 -4.60 0.24 5.48
CA GLY A 82 -4.99 0.36 6.89
C GLY A 82 -4.05 -0.35 7.86
N ALA A 83 -3.28 -1.34 7.42
CA ALA A 83 -2.38 -2.07 8.31
C ALA A 83 -1.25 -1.19 8.88
N ASP A 84 -0.66 -0.31 8.05
CA ASP A 84 0.42 0.55 8.50
C ASP A 84 -0.10 1.65 9.45
N GLU A 85 -1.29 2.21 9.19
CA GLU A 85 -1.96 3.21 10.01
C GLU A 85 -2.43 2.64 11.36
N LEU A 86 -2.94 1.41 11.37
CA LEU A 86 -3.46 0.76 12.59
C LEU A 86 -2.34 0.21 13.48
N PHE A 87 -1.30 -0.36 12.88
CA PHE A 87 -0.27 -1.13 13.60
C PHE A 87 1.12 -0.49 13.54
N GLY A 88 1.23 0.77 13.11
CA GLY A 88 2.48 1.49 13.21
C GLY A 88 3.56 1.05 12.21
N GLY A 89 3.21 0.95 10.92
CA GLY A 89 4.12 0.47 9.87
C GLY A 89 5.00 1.54 9.21
N TYR A 90 4.63 2.83 9.27
CA TYR A 90 5.41 3.88 8.63
C TYR A 90 6.66 4.28 9.41
N SER A 91 7.75 4.60 8.70
CA SER A 91 9.00 5.10 9.30
C SER A 91 8.82 6.40 10.10
N ARG A 92 7.79 7.19 9.79
CA ARG A 92 7.43 8.38 10.57
C ARG A 92 6.97 8.06 11.99
N HIS A 93 6.35 6.90 12.21
CA HIS A 93 5.97 6.45 13.56
C HIS A 93 7.21 6.23 14.43
N ALA A 94 8.22 5.54 13.88
CA ALA A 94 9.52 5.38 14.53
C ALA A 94 10.21 6.73 14.77
N LYS A 95 10.18 7.63 13.78
CA LYS A 95 10.77 8.97 13.93
C LYS A 95 10.13 9.75 15.08
N VAL A 96 8.80 9.80 15.14
CA VAL A 96 8.07 10.52 16.18
C VAL A 96 8.33 9.92 17.54
N PHE A 97 8.27 8.59 17.66
CA PHE A 97 8.53 7.92 18.92
C PHE A 97 9.97 8.11 19.41
N ASN A 98 10.98 7.98 18.52
CA ASN A 98 12.38 8.18 18.89
C ASN A 98 12.71 9.64 19.26
N GLN A 99 11.96 10.61 18.74
CA GLN A 99 12.14 12.03 19.06
C GLN A 99 11.51 12.42 20.41
N THR A 100 10.40 11.78 20.77
CA THR A 100 9.52 12.23 21.86
C THR A 100 9.53 11.30 23.06
N GLY A 101 9.83 10.01 22.84
CA GLY A 101 9.64 8.93 23.82
C GLY A 101 8.18 8.74 24.25
N SER A 102 7.22 9.38 23.57
CA SER A 102 5.84 9.51 24.04
C SER A 102 4.92 8.52 23.33
N TRP A 103 4.40 7.55 24.09
CA TRP A 103 3.36 6.64 23.62
C TRP A 103 2.05 7.36 23.30
N SER A 104 1.74 8.46 24.02
CA SER A 104 0.54 9.25 23.77
C SER A 104 0.60 9.91 22.40
N GLU A 105 1.72 10.55 22.07
CA GLU A 105 1.88 11.24 20.77
C GLU A 105 1.87 10.26 19.60
N LEU A 106 2.49 9.08 19.76
CA LEU A 106 2.39 8.01 18.77
C LEU A 106 0.93 7.54 18.62
N GLY A 107 0.22 7.34 19.72
CA GLY A 107 -1.20 6.95 19.70
C GLY A 107 -2.08 7.97 18.97
N ASP A 108 -1.89 9.26 19.24
CA ASP A 108 -2.62 10.35 18.59
C ASP A 108 -2.32 10.41 17.08
N MET A 109 -1.06 10.18 16.69
CA MET A 109 -0.67 10.11 15.29
C MET A 109 -1.36 8.94 14.58
N LEU A 110 -1.28 7.73 15.13
CA LEU A 110 -1.93 6.55 14.56
C LEU A 110 -3.44 6.76 14.41
N HIS A 111 -4.09 7.31 15.44
CA HIS A 111 -5.51 7.61 15.41
C HIS A 111 -5.88 8.61 14.30
N LYS A 112 -5.14 9.72 14.20
CA LYS A 112 -5.34 10.73 13.15
C LYS A 112 -5.16 10.15 11.75
N GLU A 113 -4.22 9.23 11.56
CA GLU A 113 -3.98 8.61 10.25
C GLU A 113 -5.11 7.68 9.83
N VAL A 114 -5.62 6.86 10.74
CA VAL A 114 -6.80 6.02 10.49
C VAL A 114 -7.99 6.87 10.07
N GLN A 115 -8.25 8.00 10.74
CA GLN A 115 -9.35 8.91 10.39
C GLN A 115 -9.20 9.53 9.00
N ASN A 116 -7.97 9.72 8.53
CA ASN A 116 -7.68 10.39 7.26
C ASN A 116 -7.50 9.42 6.07
N ILE A 117 -7.60 8.10 6.28
CA ILE A 117 -7.28 7.12 5.24
C ILE A 117 -8.22 7.21 4.03
N GLY A 118 -9.51 7.50 4.28
CA GLY A 118 -10.52 7.60 3.25
C GLY A 118 -10.25 8.72 2.26
N SER A 119 -9.94 9.92 2.76
CA SER A 119 -9.69 11.10 1.93
C SER A 119 -8.33 11.07 1.23
N ARG A 120 -7.32 10.39 1.81
CA ARG A 120 -5.97 10.34 1.24
C ARG A 120 -5.73 9.23 0.23
N ASN A 121 -6.26 8.04 0.48
CA ASN A 121 -5.86 6.84 -0.27
C ASN A 121 -7.04 6.18 -0.99
N MET A 122 -8.16 5.98 -0.29
CA MET A 122 -9.19 5.04 -0.74
C MET A 122 -9.91 5.45 -2.03
N GLY A 123 -10.11 6.75 -2.27
CA GLY A 123 -10.77 7.23 -3.49
C GLY A 123 -10.00 6.90 -4.77
N ARG A 124 -8.70 7.23 -4.79
CA ARG A 124 -7.76 6.90 -5.88
C ARG A 124 -7.70 5.39 -6.08
N ASP A 125 -7.44 4.66 -4.99
CA ASP A 125 -7.16 3.23 -5.04
C ASP A 125 -8.37 2.43 -5.50
N ASN A 126 -9.58 2.82 -5.10
CA ASN A 126 -10.81 2.20 -5.56
C ASN A 126 -11.04 2.41 -7.07
N ARG A 127 -10.84 3.63 -7.59
CA ARG A 127 -11.04 3.94 -9.02
C ARG A 127 -10.07 3.16 -9.91
N VAL A 128 -8.79 3.14 -9.56
CA VAL A 128 -7.78 2.43 -10.37
C VAL A 128 -8.00 0.91 -10.38
N ILE A 129 -8.50 0.32 -9.29
CA ILE A 129 -8.81 -1.11 -9.25
C ILE A 129 -10.11 -1.44 -10.00
N LEU A 130 -11.14 -0.61 -9.84
CA LEU A 130 -12.45 -0.79 -10.47
C LEU A 130 -12.42 -0.66 -11.99
N ASP A 131 -11.47 0.09 -12.54
CA ASP A 131 -11.27 0.22 -13.99
C ASP A 131 -11.06 -1.14 -14.69
N HIS A 132 -10.53 -2.13 -13.98
CA HIS A 132 -10.40 -3.51 -14.46
C HIS A 132 -11.62 -4.40 -14.15
N GLY A 133 -12.74 -3.82 -13.73
CA GLY A 133 -13.95 -4.55 -13.34
C GLY A 133 -13.77 -5.37 -12.06
N ARG A 134 -12.83 -5.00 -11.20
CA ARG A 134 -12.51 -5.71 -9.96
C ARG A 134 -12.84 -4.89 -8.73
N MET A 135 -13.36 -5.56 -7.72
CA MET A 135 -13.78 -4.94 -6.48
C MET A 135 -12.64 -4.95 -5.46
N MET A 136 -12.26 -3.76 -4.97
CA MET A 136 -11.31 -3.63 -3.87
C MET A 136 -11.98 -4.01 -2.54
N ARG A 137 -11.27 -4.77 -1.69
CA ARG A 137 -11.64 -5.02 -0.29
C ARG A 137 -10.42 -4.81 0.61
N ALA A 138 -10.58 -4.07 1.69
CA ALA A 138 -9.49 -3.75 2.63
C ALA A 138 -9.82 -4.34 4.02
N PRO A 139 -9.46 -5.60 4.32
CA PRO A 139 -9.88 -6.28 5.56
C PRO A 139 -9.42 -5.57 6.85
N PHE A 140 -8.29 -4.86 6.82
CA PHE A 140 -7.82 -4.09 7.98
C PHE A 140 -8.72 -2.90 8.31
N LEU A 141 -9.51 -2.41 7.34
CA LEU A 141 -10.46 -1.32 7.52
C LEU A 141 -11.86 -1.80 7.85
N ASP A 142 -12.04 -3.10 8.10
CA ASP A 142 -13.28 -3.61 8.67
C ASP A 142 -13.55 -2.93 10.03
N GLU A 143 -14.79 -2.50 10.25
CA GLU A 143 -15.18 -1.75 11.45
C GLU A 143 -14.88 -2.51 12.74
N THR A 144 -15.03 -3.84 12.73
CA THR A 144 -14.75 -4.69 13.89
C THR A 144 -13.25 -4.72 14.17
N VAL A 145 -12.43 -4.83 13.12
CA VAL A 145 -10.96 -4.81 13.22
C VAL A 145 -10.48 -3.46 13.72
N VAL A 146 -10.95 -2.36 13.12
CA VAL A 146 -10.59 -0.99 13.51
C VAL A 146 -11.00 -0.72 14.96
N SER A 147 -12.24 -1.10 15.33
CA SER A 147 -12.76 -0.94 16.71
C SER A 147 -11.95 -1.72 17.73
N PHE A 148 -11.58 -2.97 17.40
CA PHE A 148 -10.73 -3.79 18.26
C PHE A 148 -9.34 -3.16 18.43
N VAL A 149 -8.66 -2.83 17.33
CA VAL A 149 -7.29 -2.29 17.38
C VAL A 149 -7.25 -0.95 18.09
N ASN A 150 -8.25 -0.09 17.88
CA ASN A 150 -8.30 1.23 18.54
C ASN A 150 -8.43 1.16 20.07
N LYS A 151 -8.92 0.05 20.62
CA LYS A 151 -8.96 -0.19 22.08
C LYS A 151 -7.62 -0.64 22.66
N LEU A 152 -6.69 -1.11 21.81
CA LEU A 152 -5.37 -1.55 22.27
C LEU A 152 -4.48 -0.34 22.49
N PRO A 153 -3.64 -0.32 23.53
CA PRO A 153 -2.65 0.74 23.67
C PRO A 153 -1.56 0.63 22.58
N PRO A 154 -0.91 1.73 22.16
CA PRO A 154 0.05 1.72 21.06
C PRO A 154 1.20 0.71 21.21
N TRP A 155 1.73 0.52 22.42
CA TRP A 155 2.82 -0.42 22.72
C TRP A 155 2.46 -1.90 22.50
N VAL A 156 1.16 -2.24 22.46
CA VAL A 156 0.71 -3.59 22.09
C VAL A 156 0.70 -3.73 20.56
N ARG A 157 0.46 -2.65 19.83
CA ARG A 157 0.34 -2.65 18.36
C ARG A 157 1.72 -2.70 17.69
N CYS A 158 2.66 -1.90 18.20
CA CYS A 158 4.04 -1.80 17.71
C CYS A 158 5.03 -1.35 18.78
N ASN A 159 6.31 -1.69 18.56
CA ASN A 159 7.46 -1.07 19.23
C ASN A 159 8.40 -0.45 18.17
N PRO A 160 8.12 0.78 17.69
CA PRO A 160 8.86 1.37 16.58
C PRO A 160 10.18 2.01 17.02
N GLY A 161 10.64 1.76 18.25
CA GLY A 161 11.90 2.25 18.78
C GLY A 161 13.11 1.79 17.96
N SER A 162 14.22 2.53 18.07
CA SER A 162 15.49 2.19 17.42
C SER A 162 16.25 1.02 18.09
N ASP A 163 15.73 0.50 19.20
CA ASP A 163 16.25 -0.65 19.93
C ASP A 163 16.08 -1.98 19.17
N LEU A 164 15.13 -2.03 18.25
CA LEU A 164 14.85 -3.22 17.45
C LEU A 164 15.27 -3.07 15.97
N PRO A 165 15.73 -4.15 15.33
CA PRO A 165 15.96 -4.16 13.88
C PRO A 165 14.69 -3.81 13.09
N ARG A 166 14.88 -3.25 11.88
CA ARG A 166 13.78 -3.06 10.92
C ARG A 166 13.12 -4.41 10.62
N GLY A 167 11.79 -4.44 10.59
CA GLY A 167 11.06 -5.68 10.36
C GLY A 167 10.72 -6.45 11.64
N VAL A 168 10.99 -5.89 12.82
CA VAL A 168 10.67 -6.51 14.12
C VAL A 168 9.74 -5.61 14.92
N GLY A 169 10.14 -4.35 15.12
CA GLY A 169 9.42 -3.39 15.97
C GLY A 169 8.18 -2.75 15.33
N ASP A 170 8.17 -2.58 14.00
CA ASP A 170 6.99 -2.12 13.28
C ASP A 170 5.94 -3.23 13.22
N LYS A 171 4.66 -2.90 13.44
CA LYS A 171 3.55 -3.86 13.32
C LYS A 171 3.72 -5.13 14.15
N THR A 172 4.34 -5.04 15.33
CA THR A 172 4.68 -6.17 16.21
C THR A 172 3.50 -7.12 16.39
N LEU A 173 2.29 -6.63 16.67
CA LEU A 173 1.11 -7.48 16.83
C LEU A 173 0.79 -8.30 15.57
N LEU A 174 0.86 -7.68 14.40
CA LEU A 174 0.64 -8.40 13.13
C LEU A 174 1.76 -9.40 12.85
N ARG A 175 3.01 -9.05 13.17
CA ARG A 175 4.17 -9.94 12.95
C ARG A 175 4.07 -11.17 13.83
N LEU A 176 3.71 -11.00 15.10
CA LEU A 176 3.46 -12.11 16.02
C LEU A 176 2.31 -12.99 15.52
N LEU A 177 1.20 -12.40 15.07
CA LEU A 177 0.07 -13.14 14.50
C LEU A 177 0.49 -13.93 13.25
N ALA A 178 1.24 -13.34 12.33
CA ALA A 178 1.73 -14.07 11.16
C ALA A 178 2.66 -15.21 11.56
N PHE A 179 3.53 -14.99 12.54
CA PHE A 179 4.41 -16.04 13.04
C PHE A 179 3.63 -17.21 13.64
N THR A 180 2.59 -16.94 14.46
CA THR A 180 1.74 -17.98 15.05
C THR A 180 0.90 -18.73 14.02
N LEU A 181 0.54 -18.08 12.92
CA LEU A 181 -0.12 -18.69 11.76
C LEU A 181 0.83 -19.47 10.83
N GLY A 182 2.12 -19.51 11.14
CA GLY A 182 3.13 -20.23 10.34
C GLY A 182 3.72 -19.43 9.17
N LEU A 183 3.35 -18.15 9.00
CA LEU A 183 3.88 -17.24 7.99
C LEU A 183 5.22 -16.64 8.45
N ARG A 184 6.18 -17.49 8.81
CA ARG A 184 7.43 -17.11 9.50
C ARG A 184 8.29 -16.15 8.69
N GLU A 185 8.46 -16.43 7.40
CA GLU A 185 9.23 -15.56 6.51
C GLU A 185 8.59 -14.17 6.41
N THR A 186 7.29 -14.11 6.10
CA THR A 186 6.53 -12.86 6.02
C THR A 186 6.54 -12.07 7.34
N ALA A 187 6.54 -12.75 8.47
CA ALA A 187 6.53 -12.12 9.79
C ALA A 187 7.81 -11.30 10.07
N VAL A 188 8.94 -11.65 9.47
CA VAL A 188 10.23 -10.97 9.66
C VAL A 188 10.63 -10.06 8.50
N GLN A 189 9.86 -10.06 7.40
CA GLN A 189 10.19 -9.21 6.25
C GLN A 189 10.03 -7.72 6.59
N PRO A 190 11.05 -6.88 6.34
CA PRO A 190 10.94 -5.44 6.51
C PRO A 190 9.89 -4.86 5.57
N LYS A 191 9.11 -3.89 6.06
CA LYS A 191 8.12 -3.20 5.22
C LYS A 191 8.79 -2.55 4.02
N ARG A 192 8.30 -2.89 2.82
CA ARG A 192 8.58 -2.17 1.57
C ARG A 192 7.30 -1.58 1.01
N ALA A 193 7.28 -0.27 0.77
CA ALA A 193 6.10 0.39 0.22
C ALA A 193 5.84 -0.05 -1.24
N LEU A 194 4.58 -0.11 -1.64
CA LEU A 194 4.11 -0.67 -2.91
C LEU A 194 4.88 -0.11 -4.11
N GLN A 195 5.00 1.21 -4.20
CA GLN A 195 5.62 1.89 -5.33
C GLN A 195 7.11 1.57 -5.50
N PHE A 196 7.79 1.23 -4.39
CA PHE A 196 9.19 0.78 -4.43
C PHE A 196 9.28 -0.73 -4.71
N GLY A 197 8.30 -1.52 -4.29
CA GLY A 197 8.19 -2.94 -4.59
C GLY A 197 7.96 -3.19 -6.09
N SER A 198 7.08 -2.40 -6.70
CA SER A 198 6.74 -2.47 -8.14
C SER A 198 7.77 -1.83 -9.07
N ARG A 199 8.79 -1.14 -8.53
CA ARG A 199 9.81 -0.39 -9.28
C ARG A 199 9.26 0.73 -10.17
N ILE A 200 8.00 1.14 -9.96
CA ILE A 200 7.39 2.27 -10.68
C ILE A 200 7.88 3.61 -10.11
N ALA A 201 8.19 3.68 -8.81
CA ALA A 201 8.72 4.89 -8.22
C ALA A 201 10.14 5.20 -8.71
N ASN A 202 10.33 6.42 -9.20
CA ASN A 202 11.65 6.96 -9.49
C ASN A 202 12.28 7.51 -8.20
N SER A 203 13.41 6.95 -7.77
CA SER A 203 14.10 7.36 -6.54
C SER A 203 14.61 8.80 -6.56
N LYS A 204 14.69 9.44 -7.74
CA LYS A 204 15.13 10.83 -7.90
C LYS A 204 14.02 11.86 -7.64
N GLN A 205 12.75 11.46 -7.63
CA GLN A 205 11.61 12.37 -7.44
C GLN A 205 11.12 12.32 -6.00
N LYS A 206 10.64 13.45 -5.47
CA LYS A 206 10.05 13.47 -4.12
C LYS A 206 8.55 13.25 -4.21
N GLY A 207 8.02 12.36 -3.39
CA GLY A 207 6.61 11.96 -3.45
C GLY A 207 5.59 13.10 -3.26
N HIS A 208 5.96 14.21 -2.61
CA HIS A 208 5.07 15.37 -2.40
C HIS A 208 5.12 16.40 -3.54
N GLU A 209 6.03 16.26 -4.49
CA GLU A 209 6.11 17.14 -5.66
C GLU A 209 4.93 16.85 -6.60
N ILE A 210 4.53 17.86 -7.37
CA ILE A 210 3.51 17.71 -8.41
C ILE A 210 4.07 16.81 -9.51
N SER A 211 3.32 15.79 -9.90
CA SER A 211 3.64 14.96 -11.04
C SER A 211 3.34 15.70 -12.34
N THR A 212 4.35 15.84 -13.20
CA THR A 212 4.18 16.41 -14.55
C THR A 212 3.23 15.56 -15.39
N LYS A 213 3.30 14.23 -15.25
CA LYS A 213 2.46 13.26 -15.96
C LYS A 213 0.99 13.34 -15.56
N LEU A 214 0.69 13.68 -14.31
CA LEU A 214 -0.68 13.91 -13.85
C LEU A 214 -1.17 15.34 -14.18
N ALA A 215 -0.26 16.30 -14.35
CA ALA A 215 -0.59 17.70 -14.64
C ALA A 215 -0.86 17.96 -16.13
N GLU A 216 -0.26 17.20 -17.03
CA GLU A 216 -0.48 17.27 -18.48
C GLU A 216 -1.84 16.67 -18.85
N LYS A 217 -2.92 17.46 -18.66
CA LYS A 217 -4.20 17.16 -19.31
C LYS A 217 -4.08 17.48 -20.79
N PRO A 218 -4.40 16.57 -21.72
CA PRO A 218 -4.86 17.01 -23.03
C PRO A 218 -6.15 17.79 -22.80
N ILE A 219 -6.17 19.06 -23.18
CA ILE A 219 -7.41 19.81 -23.32
C ILE A 219 -8.21 19.04 -24.36
N LYS A 220 -9.20 18.25 -23.93
CA LYS A 220 -10.22 17.75 -24.85
C LYS A 220 -11.01 18.98 -25.26
N SER A 221 -10.69 19.53 -26.43
CA SER A 221 -11.58 20.42 -27.15
C SER A 221 -12.85 19.63 -27.42
N GLU A 222 -13.94 19.99 -26.74
CA GLU A 222 -15.31 19.60 -27.11
C GLU A 222 -15.66 20.10 -28.52
#